data_AF-A0A8C7FCY4-F1
#
_entry.id   AF-A0A8C7FCY4-F1
#
_cell.length_a   1.000
_cell.length_b   1.000
_cell.length_c   1.000
_cell.angle_alpha   90.00
_cell.angle_beta   90.00
_cell.angle_gamma   90.00
#
_symmetry.space_group_name_H-M   'P 1'
#
loop_
_entity.id
_entity.type
_entity.pdbx_description
1 polymer ?
#
loop_
_entity_poly.entity_id
_entity_poly.type
_entity_poly.pdbx_seq_one_letter_code
_entity_poly.pdbx_strand_id
1 'polypeptide(L)'
;MFEARLTPGLIIKNVLDALKDLFTEACWDVSSSGISLQSMDSSHVSLVHLNMRLVSLMSKILRCAGNEDIITLRANDTAETLLMFETENQEKVSDYETKLMDLDVEQLRIPEQEHNCVVKMPSGEFSRICRGLSQIGDAVMITCAEGGVQFSASGELGTGNIKLSQTNIVDNEDDTADLYPQLPELLLQSYSSLSNTVTLCMSAGVPLVMEYRIADIGHIKYYLAPKN
;
A
#
# COMPACT_ATOMS: atom_id res chain seq x y z
N MET A 1 -5.70 28.41 -3.83
CA MET A 1 -7.02 27.76 -3.55
C MET A 1 -7.12 26.41 -4.24
N PHE A 2 -7.19 25.34 -3.45
CA PHE A 2 -7.37 23.95 -3.88
C PHE A 2 -8.70 23.42 -3.31
N GLU A 3 -9.51 22.75 -4.13
CA GLU A 3 -10.75 22.09 -3.70
C GLU A 3 -10.87 20.70 -4.37
N ALA A 4 -11.12 19.67 -3.58
CA ALA A 4 -11.32 18.30 -4.07
C ALA A 4 -12.53 17.66 -3.38
N ARG A 5 -13.37 16.99 -4.16
CA ARG A 5 -14.59 16.30 -3.69
C ARG A 5 -14.48 14.81 -4.01
N LEU A 6 -14.69 13.97 -3.00
CA LEU A 6 -14.66 12.52 -3.12
C LEU A 6 -16.02 11.89 -2.86
N THR A 7 -16.36 10.93 -3.70
CA THR A 7 -17.50 10.04 -3.50
C THR A 7 -17.14 8.67 -4.10
N PRO A 8 -17.23 7.55 -3.36
CA PRO A 8 -17.55 7.41 -1.92
C PRO A 8 -16.34 7.64 -0.99
N GLY A 9 -16.59 8.16 0.21
CA GLY A 9 -15.58 8.36 1.26
C GLY A 9 -14.85 7.10 1.73
N LEU A 10 -15.46 5.92 1.56
CA LEU A 10 -14.92 4.64 2.02
C LEU A 10 -13.51 4.31 1.51
N ILE A 11 -13.23 4.58 0.22
CA ILE A 11 -11.93 4.25 -0.40
C ILE A 11 -10.81 4.94 0.38
N ILE A 12 -11.07 6.19 0.73
CA ILE A 12 -10.11 7.05 1.39
C ILE A 12 -9.85 6.61 2.83
N LYS A 13 -10.90 6.19 3.53
CA LYS A 13 -10.78 5.60 4.86
C LYS A 13 -9.94 4.34 4.83
N ASN A 14 -10.16 3.47 3.83
CA ASN A 14 -9.35 2.27 3.69
C ASN A 14 -7.88 2.60 3.43
N VAL A 15 -7.56 3.60 2.58
CA VAL A 15 -6.17 4.04 2.33
C VAL A 15 -5.52 4.56 3.61
N LEU A 16 -6.23 5.35 4.40
CA LEU A 16 -5.72 5.86 5.67
C LEU A 16 -5.56 4.78 6.72
N ASP A 17 -6.50 3.85 6.82
CA ASP A 17 -6.41 2.71 7.73
C ASP A 17 -5.22 1.81 7.38
N ALA A 18 -4.93 1.68 6.09
CA ALA A 18 -3.74 1.02 5.57
C ALA A 18 -2.45 1.75 5.95
N LEU A 19 -2.40 3.09 5.87
CA LEU A 19 -1.18 3.87 6.10
C LEU A 19 -0.88 4.20 7.57
N LYS A 20 -1.90 4.28 8.43
CA LYS A 20 -1.76 4.77 9.82
C LYS A 20 -0.78 3.95 10.68
N ASP A 21 -0.64 2.67 10.37
CA ASP A 21 0.17 1.74 11.17
C ASP A 21 1.62 1.75 10.68
N LEU A 22 1.89 2.29 9.49
CA LEU A 22 3.23 2.43 8.89
C LEU A 22 3.92 3.72 9.31
N PHE A 23 3.18 4.82 9.32
CA PHE A 23 3.72 6.17 9.51
C PHE A 23 2.94 6.92 10.58
N THR A 24 3.65 7.53 11.52
CA THR A 24 3.06 8.50 12.46
C THR A 24 2.67 9.77 11.74
N GLU A 25 3.52 10.21 10.80
CA GLU A 25 3.41 11.45 10.03
C GLU A 25 3.96 11.19 8.62
N ALA A 26 3.36 11.81 7.60
CA ALA A 26 3.81 11.68 6.22
C ALA A 26 3.44 12.94 5.43
N CYS A 27 4.30 13.30 4.47
CA CYS A 27 4.04 14.42 3.55
C CYS A 27 3.17 13.95 2.38
N TRP A 28 2.16 14.75 2.06
CA TRP A 28 1.25 14.53 0.94
C TRP A 28 1.52 15.56 -0.14
N ASP A 29 2.10 15.12 -1.25
CA ASP A 29 2.35 15.97 -2.41
C ASP A 29 1.07 16.08 -3.24
N VAL A 30 0.56 17.30 -3.37
CA VAL A 30 -0.65 17.59 -4.15
C VAL A 30 -0.27 18.36 -5.41
N SER A 31 -0.61 17.80 -6.57
CA SER A 31 -0.30 18.35 -7.89
C SER A 31 -1.51 18.26 -8.82
N SER A 32 -1.41 18.87 -10.01
CA SER A 32 -2.43 18.73 -11.06
C SER A 32 -2.57 17.29 -11.57
N SER A 33 -1.53 16.45 -11.43
CA SER A 33 -1.57 15.02 -11.76
C SER A 33 -2.25 14.15 -10.71
N GLY A 34 -2.54 14.70 -9.52
CA GLY A 34 -3.09 13.97 -8.40
C GLY A 34 -2.23 14.09 -7.15
N ILE A 35 -2.33 13.08 -6.30
CA ILE A 35 -1.78 13.09 -4.95
C ILE A 35 -0.85 11.90 -4.79
N SER A 36 0.35 12.21 -4.33
CA SER A 36 1.36 11.21 -4.03
C SER A 36 1.81 11.34 -2.60
N LEU A 37 2.19 10.21 -2.02
CA LEU A 37 2.90 10.14 -0.77
C LEU A 37 4.04 9.17 -0.96
N GLN A 38 5.21 9.58 -0.52
CA GLN A 38 6.38 8.73 -0.45
C GLN A 38 6.96 8.84 0.95
N SER A 39 7.09 7.71 1.64
CA SER A 39 7.68 7.67 2.97
C SER A 39 8.37 6.34 3.23
N MET A 40 9.48 6.40 3.97
CA MET A 40 10.11 5.23 4.55
C MET A 40 9.46 4.87 5.88
N ASP A 41 9.48 3.58 6.22
CA ASP A 41 9.12 3.15 7.57
C ASP A 41 10.19 3.58 8.59
N SER A 42 9.88 3.44 9.88
CA SER A 42 10.77 3.84 10.98
C SER A 42 12.12 3.11 10.99
N SER A 43 12.24 1.95 10.35
CA SER A 43 13.50 1.22 10.21
C SER A 43 14.29 1.56 8.94
N HIS A 44 13.75 2.39 8.04
CA HIS A 44 14.32 2.72 6.73
C HIS A 44 14.61 1.50 5.83
N VAL A 45 13.88 0.39 6.03
CA VAL A 45 14.04 -0.86 5.26
C VAL A 45 13.03 -0.95 4.12
N SER A 46 11.88 -0.30 4.29
CA SER A 46 10.78 -0.30 3.33
C SER A 46 10.39 1.11 2.92
N LEU A 47 10.05 1.26 1.65
CA LEU A 47 9.52 2.49 1.07
C LEU A 47 8.08 2.25 0.65
N VAL A 48 7.19 3.17 1.00
CA VAL A 48 5.81 3.16 0.53
C VAL A 48 5.64 4.32 -0.43
N HIS A 49 5.08 4.01 -1.60
CA HIS A 49 4.69 4.98 -2.59
C HIS A 49 3.19 4.83 -2.86
N LEU A 50 2.43 5.81 -2.42
CA LEU A 50 1.03 5.97 -2.78
C LEU A 50 0.96 6.93 -3.95
N ASN A 51 0.19 6.56 -4.98
CA ASN A 51 -0.20 7.48 -6.03
C ASN A 51 -1.69 7.34 -6.29
N MET A 52 -2.43 8.44 -6.13
CA MET A 52 -3.85 8.52 -6.42
C MET A 52 -4.12 9.68 -7.37
N ARG A 53 -4.83 9.39 -8.45
CA ARG A 53 -5.43 10.38 -9.33
C ARG A 53 -6.55 11.07 -8.56
N LEU A 54 -6.30 12.32 -8.23
CA LEU A 54 -7.19 13.30 -7.59
C LEU A 54 -8.15 12.71 -6.54
N VAL A 55 -7.64 12.43 -5.34
CA VAL A 55 -8.43 12.40 -4.11
C VAL A 55 -7.57 12.72 -2.89
N SER A 56 -7.82 13.85 -2.22
CA SER A 56 -7.01 14.37 -1.10
C SER A 56 -7.37 13.81 0.26
N LEU A 57 -6.36 13.63 1.12
CA LEU A 57 -6.43 12.82 2.32
C LEU A 57 -5.78 13.42 3.58
N MET A 58 -6.49 13.35 4.71
CA MET A 58 -5.96 13.48 6.09
C MET A 58 -6.54 12.43 7.05
N SER A 59 -5.70 11.62 7.69
CA SER A 59 -6.08 10.34 8.35
C SER A 59 -7.05 10.42 9.53
N LYS A 60 -6.87 11.39 10.43
CA LYS A 60 -7.62 11.44 11.71
C LYS A 60 -9.02 12.00 11.54
N ILE A 61 -9.15 13.08 10.78
CA ILE A 61 -10.43 13.80 10.61
C ILE A 61 -11.37 13.01 9.69
N LEU A 62 -10.83 12.29 8.71
CA LEU A 62 -11.63 11.47 7.81
C LEU A 62 -12.27 10.24 8.47
N ARG A 63 -11.86 9.87 9.69
CA ARG A 63 -12.62 8.89 10.49
C ARG A 63 -13.99 9.40 10.91
N CYS A 64 -14.18 10.72 10.96
CA CYS A 64 -15.47 11.31 11.30
C CYS A 64 -16.47 11.25 10.12
N ALA A 65 -16.00 10.97 8.90
CA ALA A 65 -16.87 10.75 7.74
C ALA A 65 -17.51 9.36 7.78
N GLY A 66 -18.81 9.29 7.49
CA GLY A 66 -19.52 8.07 7.15
C GLY A 66 -18.94 7.41 5.88
N ASN A 67 -19.27 6.14 5.66
CA ASN A 67 -18.75 5.40 4.48
C ASN A 67 -19.33 5.94 3.16
N GLU A 68 -20.57 6.42 3.21
CA GLU A 68 -21.31 7.01 2.08
C GLU A 68 -21.24 8.55 2.08
N ASP A 69 -20.53 9.16 3.03
CA ASP A 69 -20.41 10.61 3.07
C ASP A 69 -19.58 11.09 1.88
N ILE A 70 -20.01 12.23 1.34
CA ILE A 70 -19.26 13.01 0.38
C ILE A 70 -18.24 13.84 1.16
N ILE A 71 -16.98 13.76 0.75
CA ILE A 71 -15.88 14.43 1.42
C ILE A 71 -15.37 15.56 0.54
N THR A 72 -15.44 16.79 1.02
CA THR A 72 -14.89 17.99 0.36
C THR A 72 -13.70 18.49 1.16
N LEU A 73 -12.55 18.66 0.50
CA LEU A 73 -11.34 19.22 1.11
C LEU A 73 -11.03 20.56 0.43
N ARG A 74 -10.84 21.60 1.23
CA ARG A 74 -10.47 22.94 0.79
C ARG A 74 -9.18 23.35 1.47
N ALA A 75 -8.18 23.70 0.68
CA ALA A 75 -6.96 24.33 1.17
C ALA A 75 -6.87 25.76 0.62
N ASN A 76 -6.66 26.70 1.54
CA ASN A 76 -6.44 28.10 1.23
C ASN A 76 -4.94 28.35 1.13
N ASP A 77 -4.53 29.56 0.75
CA ASP A 77 -3.11 29.93 0.72
C ASP A 77 -2.54 30.17 2.15
N THR A 78 -3.33 29.87 3.19
CA THR A 78 -2.93 29.79 4.60
C THR A 78 -2.52 28.36 4.96
N ALA A 79 -1.73 28.16 6.02
CA ALA A 79 -1.31 26.83 6.50
C ALA A 79 -2.45 26.00 7.15
N GLU A 80 -3.69 26.22 6.72
CA GLU A 80 -4.92 25.65 7.25
C GLU A 80 -5.68 24.94 6.14
N THR A 81 -6.15 23.73 6.45
CA THR A 81 -7.01 22.93 5.58
C THR A 81 -8.38 22.78 6.22
N LEU A 82 -9.42 23.01 5.43
CA LEU A 82 -10.81 22.83 5.80
C LEU A 82 -11.34 21.54 5.16
N LEU A 83 -11.92 20.65 5.96
CA LEU A 83 -12.59 19.43 5.52
C LEU A 83 -14.08 19.52 5.81
N MET A 84 -14.92 19.31 4.81
CA MET A 84 -16.37 19.26 4.93
C MET A 84 -16.86 17.86 4.58
N PHE A 85 -17.72 17.28 5.42
CA PHE A 85 -18.38 16.00 5.17
C PHE A 85 -19.88 16.22 5.02
N GLU A 86 -20.44 15.76 3.91
CA GLU A 86 -21.86 15.90 3.58
C GLU A 86 -22.47 14.51 3.42
N THR A 87 -23.62 14.27 4.05
CA THR A 87 -24.42 13.08 3.70
C THR A 87 -25.05 13.26 2.32
N GLU A 88 -25.30 12.15 1.60
CA GLU A 88 -25.88 12.19 0.25
C GLU A 88 -27.23 12.94 0.20
N ASN A 89 -28.02 12.85 1.27
CA ASN A 89 -29.29 13.55 1.44
C ASN A 89 -29.17 15.00 1.95
N GLN A 90 -27.95 15.51 2.15
CA GLN A 90 -27.64 16.83 2.72
C GLN A 90 -28.24 17.13 4.10
N GLU A 91 -28.73 16.12 4.82
CA GLU A 91 -29.30 16.28 6.16
C GLU A 91 -28.23 16.68 7.20
N LYS A 92 -26.99 16.26 6.96
CA LYS A 92 -25.86 16.53 7.84
C LYS A 92 -24.69 17.08 7.02
N VAL A 93 -24.18 18.22 7.47
CA VAL A 93 -22.90 18.81 7.02
C VAL A 93 -22.00 18.93 8.24
N SER A 94 -20.74 18.50 8.14
CA SER A 94 -19.76 18.56 9.22
C SER A 94 -18.49 19.23 8.74
N ASP A 95 -18.14 20.35 9.36
CA ASP A 95 -16.95 21.14 9.02
C ASP A 95 -15.84 20.90 10.05
N TYR A 96 -14.63 20.65 9.55
CA TYR A 96 -13.43 20.41 10.34
C TYR A 96 -12.29 21.26 9.81
N GLU A 97 -11.50 21.80 10.72
CA GLU A 97 -10.32 22.60 10.39
C GLU A 97 -9.07 21.95 10.98
N THR A 98 -7.98 21.97 10.22
CA THR A 98 -6.72 21.37 10.64
C THR A 98 -5.54 22.16 10.17
N LYS A 99 -4.53 22.22 11.04
CA LYS A 99 -3.28 22.93 10.78
C LYS A 99 -2.33 21.99 10.05
N LEU A 100 -1.69 22.50 9.02
CA LEU A 100 -0.60 21.83 8.33
C LEU A 100 0.69 21.96 9.14
N MET A 101 1.57 20.98 8.98
CA MET A 101 2.91 20.99 9.57
C MET A 101 3.91 20.91 8.43
N ASP A 102 4.98 21.70 8.52
CA ASP A 102 6.09 21.60 7.59
C ASP A 102 6.94 20.38 7.94
N LEU A 103 7.07 19.46 7.00
CA LEU A 103 7.88 18.25 7.13
C LEU A 103 9.00 18.29 6.09
N ASP A 104 10.25 18.22 6.55
CA ASP A 104 11.41 18.01 5.68
C ASP A 104 11.50 16.51 5.34
N VAL A 105 10.91 16.11 4.22
CA VAL A 105 10.90 14.72 3.75
C VAL A 105 11.86 14.54 2.58
N GLU A 106 12.78 13.59 2.69
CA GLU A 106 13.63 13.19 1.57
C GLU A 106 12.84 12.33 0.57
N GLN A 107 12.65 12.85 -0.65
CA GLN A 107 12.08 12.08 -1.74
C GLN A 107 13.15 11.22 -2.42
N LEU A 108 12.90 9.91 -2.47
CA LEU A 108 13.70 8.97 -3.23
C LEU A 108 13.22 8.89 -4.68
N ARG A 109 14.16 8.90 -5.62
CA ARG A 109 13.84 8.52 -7.01
C ARG A 109 13.67 7.00 -7.09
N ILE A 110 12.47 6.57 -7.44
CA ILE A 110 12.18 5.17 -7.77
C ILE A 110 12.52 4.97 -9.25
N PRO A 111 13.53 4.16 -9.61
CA PRO A 111 13.83 3.86 -11.00
C PRO A 111 12.73 2.98 -11.61
N GLU A 112 12.37 3.24 -12.87
CA GLU A 112 11.58 2.30 -13.66
C GLU A 112 12.48 1.11 -14.02
N GLN A 113 12.10 -0.09 -13.57
CA GLN A 113 12.86 -1.32 -13.79
C GLN A 113 11.91 -2.38 -14.35
N GLU A 114 12.40 -3.16 -15.31
CA GLU A 114 11.72 -4.37 -15.75
C GLU A 114 11.90 -5.45 -14.69
N HIS A 115 10.82 -6.18 -14.40
CA HIS A 115 10.82 -7.22 -13.40
C HIS A 115 10.82 -8.60 -14.04
N ASN A 116 11.77 -9.45 -13.68
CA ASN A 116 11.90 -10.83 -14.17
C ASN A 116 10.67 -11.68 -13.83
N CYS A 117 10.10 -11.48 -12.64
CA CYS A 117 8.94 -12.25 -12.21
C CYS A 117 7.82 -11.34 -11.69
N VAL A 118 6.60 -11.57 -12.20
CA VAL A 118 5.38 -10.86 -11.78
C VAL A 118 4.32 -11.87 -11.39
N VAL A 119 4.00 -11.93 -10.10
CA VAL A 119 2.98 -12.83 -9.54
C VAL A 119 1.76 -12.03 -9.13
N LYS A 120 0.61 -12.32 -9.74
CA LYS A 120 -0.68 -11.73 -9.35
C LYS A 120 -1.55 -12.77 -8.65
N MET A 121 -2.03 -12.45 -7.45
CA MET A 121 -2.82 -13.37 -6.64
C MET A 121 -3.84 -12.67 -5.75
N PRO A 122 -4.83 -13.38 -5.17
CA PRO A 122 -5.74 -12.80 -4.21
C PRO A 122 -4.99 -12.24 -2.99
N SER A 123 -5.24 -10.97 -2.66
CA SER A 123 -4.57 -10.30 -1.54
C SER A 123 -4.87 -10.97 -0.19
N GLY A 124 -6.09 -11.47 -0.02
CA GLY A 124 -6.50 -12.21 1.17
C GLY A 124 -5.77 -13.54 1.34
N GLU A 125 -5.42 -14.21 0.24
CA GLU A 125 -4.65 -15.46 0.29
C GLU A 125 -3.18 -15.18 0.64
N PHE A 126 -2.58 -14.18 -0.01
CA PHE A 126 -1.23 -13.72 0.32
C PHE A 126 -1.10 -13.33 1.81
N SER A 127 -2.05 -12.56 2.33
CA SER A 127 -2.08 -12.19 3.76
C SER A 127 -2.15 -13.41 4.69
N ARG A 128 -2.96 -14.42 4.34
CA ARG A 128 -3.05 -15.68 5.12
C ARG A 128 -1.74 -16.45 5.11
N ILE A 129 -1.10 -16.56 3.94
CA ILE A 129 0.18 -17.25 3.76
C ILE A 129 1.23 -16.62 4.65
N CYS A 130 1.39 -15.29 4.58
CA CYS A 130 2.40 -14.60 5.35
C CYS A 130 2.14 -14.69 6.85
N ARG A 131 0.88 -14.54 7.31
CA ARG A 131 0.52 -14.72 8.72
C ARG A 131 0.77 -16.14 9.21
N GLY A 132 0.52 -17.15 8.38
CA GLY A 132 0.78 -18.55 8.73
C GLY A 132 2.28 -18.82 8.88
N LEU A 133 3.08 -18.34 7.93
CA LEU A 133 4.53 -18.54 7.93
C LEU A 133 5.26 -17.70 8.99
N SER A 134 4.72 -16.55 9.40
CA SER A 134 5.29 -15.76 10.50
C SER A 134 5.20 -16.46 11.85
N GLN A 135 4.34 -17.48 12.00
CA GLN A 135 4.32 -18.32 13.21
C GLN A 135 5.48 -19.33 13.25
N ILE A 136 6.14 -19.57 12.11
CA ILE A 136 7.23 -20.54 11.96
C ILE A 136 8.59 -19.87 12.06
N GLY A 137 8.76 -18.73 11.39
CA GLY A 137 10.00 -17.96 11.43
C GLY A 137 9.79 -16.51 11.03
N ASP A 138 10.78 -15.69 11.36
CA ASP A 138 10.73 -14.23 11.15
C ASP A 138 10.86 -13.81 9.67
N ALA A 139 11.21 -14.76 8.80
CA ALA A 139 11.43 -14.53 7.38
C ALA A 139 10.60 -15.48 6.53
N VAL A 140 9.86 -14.90 5.57
CA VAL A 140 9.21 -15.64 4.48
C VAL A 140 10.08 -15.52 3.25
N MET A 141 10.52 -16.67 2.73
CA MET A 141 11.21 -16.82 1.46
C MET A 141 10.16 -17.04 0.37
N ILE A 142 10.26 -16.26 -0.71
CA ILE A 142 9.44 -16.41 -1.91
C ILE A 142 10.32 -17.06 -2.98
N THR A 143 9.79 -17.98 -3.76
CA THR A 143 10.51 -18.62 -4.85
C THR A 143 9.56 -18.80 -6.01
N CYS A 144 9.92 -18.26 -7.17
CA CYS A 144 9.16 -18.42 -8.39
C CYS A 144 9.84 -19.46 -9.28
N ALA A 145 9.04 -20.32 -9.90
CA ALA A 145 9.50 -21.35 -10.82
C ALA A 145 8.44 -21.57 -11.90
N GLU A 146 8.80 -22.28 -12.97
CA GLU A 146 7.83 -22.71 -13.98
C GLU A 146 6.59 -23.37 -13.33
N GLY A 147 5.42 -22.78 -13.60
CA GLY A 147 4.12 -23.30 -13.15
C GLY A 147 3.65 -22.87 -11.76
N GLY A 148 4.40 -22.03 -11.02
CA GLY A 148 3.87 -21.49 -9.76
C GLY A 148 4.83 -20.68 -8.89
N VAL A 149 4.32 -20.32 -7.70
CA VAL A 149 5.08 -19.62 -6.66
C VAL A 149 5.09 -20.45 -5.38
N GLN A 150 6.21 -20.45 -4.68
CA GLN A 150 6.39 -21.10 -3.39
C GLN A 150 6.75 -20.07 -2.33
N PHE A 151 6.17 -20.23 -1.15
CA PHE A 151 6.47 -19.49 0.06
C PHE A 151 7.00 -20.45 1.11
N SER A 152 8.12 -20.14 1.74
CA SER A 152 8.71 -20.97 2.78
C SER A 152 9.17 -20.13 3.96
N ALA A 153 9.22 -20.72 5.14
CA ALA A 153 9.79 -20.11 6.34
C ALA A 153 10.48 -21.19 7.17
N SER A 154 11.53 -20.79 7.89
CA SER A 154 12.28 -21.66 8.79
C SER A 154 12.54 -20.92 10.09
N GLY A 155 12.37 -21.61 11.21
CA GLY A 155 12.68 -21.10 12.53
C GLY A 155 12.84 -22.23 13.54
N GLU A 156 12.87 -21.90 14.83
CA GLU A 156 13.15 -22.87 15.90
C GLU A 156 12.10 -23.98 16.00
N LEU A 157 10.84 -23.67 15.66
CA LEU A 157 9.72 -24.61 15.70
C LEU A 157 9.68 -25.55 14.48
N GLY A 158 10.47 -25.28 13.44
CA GLY A 158 10.55 -26.10 12.23
C GLY A 158 10.50 -25.29 10.94
N THR A 159 10.01 -25.93 9.87
CA THR A 159 9.94 -25.35 8.52
C THR A 159 8.52 -25.41 7.97
N GLY A 160 8.04 -24.33 7.35
CA GLY A 160 6.77 -24.24 6.64
C GLY A 160 7.00 -24.06 5.14
N ASN A 161 6.18 -24.70 4.31
CA ASN A 161 6.23 -24.59 2.85
C ASN A 161 4.81 -24.55 2.28
N ILE A 162 4.51 -23.56 1.44
CA ILE A 162 3.22 -23.36 0.77
C ILE A 162 3.51 -23.14 -0.71
N LYS A 163 2.96 -24.01 -1.58
CA LYS A 163 3.12 -23.90 -3.03
C LYS A 163 1.79 -23.59 -3.66
N LEU A 164 1.77 -22.59 -4.54
CA LEU A 164 0.61 -22.22 -5.34
C LEU A 164 0.92 -22.45 -6.81
N SER A 165 0.12 -23.30 -7.44
CA SER A 165 0.21 -23.52 -8.87
C SER A 165 -0.53 -22.42 -9.64
N GLN A 166 -0.02 -22.10 -10.82
CA GLN A 166 -0.63 -21.13 -11.72
C GLN A 166 -2.03 -21.58 -12.15
N THR A 167 -3.01 -20.70 -11.98
CA THR A 167 -4.42 -20.96 -12.32
C THR A 167 -4.78 -20.57 -13.76
N ASN A 168 -4.05 -19.61 -14.34
CA ASN A 168 -4.18 -19.17 -15.73
C ASN A 168 -2.82 -19.25 -16.42
N ILE A 169 -2.69 -20.11 -17.44
CA ILE A 169 -1.46 -20.30 -18.22
C ILE A 169 -1.21 -19.02 -19.02
N VAL A 170 -0.20 -18.28 -18.62
CA VAL A 170 0.44 -17.24 -19.44
C VAL A 170 1.92 -17.60 -19.37
N ASP A 171 2.46 -18.03 -20.52
CA ASP A 171 3.84 -18.45 -20.66
C ASP A 171 4.76 -17.28 -20.29
N ASN A 172 5.59 -17.46 -19.25
CA ASN A 172 6.73 -16.60 -18.97
C ASN A 172 7.93 -17.54 -18.76
N GLU A 173 8.93 -17.41 -19.63
CA GLU A 173 10.09 -18.31 -19.76
C GLU A 173 11.28 -17.95 -18.85
N ASP A 174 11.09 -17.14 -17.80
CA ASP A 174 12.20 -16.72 -16.93
C ASP A 174 12.14 -17.41 -15.57
N ASP A 175 13.00 -18.43 -15.44
CA ASP A 175 13.35 -19.06 -14.17
C ASP A 175 14.21 -18.11 -13.33
N THR A 176 13.60 -17.41 -12.37
CA THR A 176 14.35 -16.79 -11.26
C THR A 176 13.80 -17.20 -9.90
N ALA A 177 14.57 -18.03 -9.21
CA ALA A 177 14.42 -18.29 -7.78
C ALA A 177 14.99 -17.10 -7.00
N ASP A 178 14.23 -16.00 -6.92
CA ASP A 178 14.66 -14.80 -6.22
C ASP A 178 14.36 -14.87 -4.72
N LEU A 179 15.41 -14.83 -3.89
CA LEU A 179 15.33 -14.88 -2.45
C LEU A 179 14.93 -13.51 -1.88
N TYR A 180 13.70 -13.39 -1.36
CA TYR A 180 13.28 -12.21 -0.58
C TYR A 180 13.14 -12.59 0.88
N PRO A 181 13.93 -12.00 1.79
CA PRO A 181 13.76 -12.22 3.21
C PRO A 181 12.94 -11.11 3.88
N GLN A 182 12.12 -11.53 4.85
CA GLN A 182 11.44 -10.73 5.87
C GLN A 182 10.41 -9.71 5.36
N LEU A 183 9.16 -10.15 5.24
CA LEU A 183 8.02 -9.24 5.28
C LEU A 183 7.86 -8.77 6.73
N PRO A 184 8.04 -7.47 7.06
CA PRO A 184 7.68 -6.94 8.37
C PRO A 184 6.25 -7.35 8.72
N GLU A 185 6.00 -7.74 9.98
CA GLU A 185 4.64 -8.06 10.47
C GLU A 185 3.63 -6.95 10.13
N LEU A 186 4.12 -5.70 10.09
CA LEU A 186 3.37 -4.50 9.72
C LEU A 186 2.80 -4.53 8.29
N LEU A 187 3.47 -5.20 7.34
CA LEU A 187 3.00 -5.31 5.96
C LEU A 187 1.88 -6.35 5.79
N LEU A 188 1.66 -7.20 6.80
CA LEU A 188 0.77 -8.37 6.69
C LEU A 188 -0.68 -8.09 7.07
N GLN A 189 -0.95 -6.99 7.78
CA GLN A 189 -2.23 -6.81 8.47
C GLN A 189 -3.30 -5.97 7.75
N SER A 190 -2.98 -5.12 6.75
CA SER A 190 -3.92 -4.01 6.46
C SER A 190 -4.29 -3.69 5.00
N TYR A 191 -3.93 -4.49 3.99
CA TYR A 191 -4.16 -4.07 2.57
C TYR A 191 -5.12 -4.93 1.75
N SER A 192 -5.63 -6.05 2.29
CA SER A 192 -6.69 -6.82 1.62
C SER A 192 -8.01 -6.03 1.49
N SER A 193 -8.20 -5.01 2.31
CA SER A 193 -9.34 -4.07 2.25
C SER A 193 -9.24 -3.04 1.12
N LEU A 194 -8.03 -2.81 0.57
CA LEU A 194 -7.80 -1.86 -0.52
C LEU A 194 -8.01 -2.46 -1.89
N SER A 195 -7.57 -3.71 -2.05
CA SER A 195 -7.60 -4.41 -3.32
C SER A 195 -7.81 -5.89 -3.08
N ASN A 196 -8.66 -6.51 -3.90
CA ASN A 196 -8.88 -7.96 -3.87
C ASN A 196 -7.66 -8.74 -4.40
N THR A 197 -6.73 -8.07 -5.07
CA THR A 197 -5.52 -8.67 -5.64
C THR A 197 -4.27 -7.92 -5.24
N VAL A 198 -3.18 -8.65 -5.04
CA VAL A 198 -1.82 -8.10 -4.91
C VAL A 198 -1.00 -8.54 -6.12
N THR A 199 -0.11 -7.66 -6.57
CA THR A 199 0.89 -8.00 -7.59
C THR A 199 2.28 -7.91 -6.96
N LEU A 200 3.03 -9.00 -6.99
CA LEU A 200 4.41 -9.09 -6.51
C LEU A 200 5.33 -8.99 -7.72
N CYS A 201 6.19 -7.98 -7.78
CA CYS A 201 7.20 -7.84 -8.82
C CYS A 201 8.59 -8.03 -8.23
N MET A 202 9.35 -8.94 -8.84
CA MET A 202 10.56 -9.52 -8.29
C MET A 202 11.66 -9.59 -9.35
N SER A 203 12.88 -9.23 -8.98
CA SER A 203 14.12 -9.50 -9.70
C SER A 203 15.32 -9.55 -8.76
N ALA A 204 16.33 -10.32 -9.13
CA ALA A 204 17.58 -10.43 -8.38
C ALA A 204 18.26 -9.06 -8.15
N GLY A 205 18.67 -8.80 -6.91
CA GLY A 205 19.47 -7.62 -6.55
C GLY A 205 18.70 -6.29 -6.49
N VAL A 206 17.38 -6.30 -6.63
CA VAL A 206 16.52 -5.12 -6.51
C VAL A 206 15.40 -5.35 -5.48
N PRO A 207 14.78 -4.28 -4.95
CA PRO A 207 13.68 -4.39 -4.00
C PRO A 207 12.49 -5.19 -4.54
N LEU A 208 11.89 -6.04 -3.70
CA LEU A 208 10.56 -6.62 -3.96
C LEU A 208 9.55 -5.48 -4.03
N VAL A 209 8.71 -5.47 -5.07
CA VAL A 209 7.60 -4.53 -5.19
C VAL A 209 6.29 -5.25 -4.93
N MET A 210 5.51 -4.77 -3.97
CA MET A 210 4.12 -5.23 -3.77
C MET A 210 3.15 -4.11 -4.15
N GLU A 211 2.40 -4.32 -5.23
CA GLU A 211 1.42 -3.36 -5.74
C GLU A 211 -0.01 -3.78 -5.37
N TYR A 212 -0.72 -2.87 -4.72
CA TYR A 212 -2.17 -2.91 -4.48
C TYR A 212 -2.83 -1.82 -5.30
N ARG A 213 -3.68 -2.19 -6.26
CA ARG A 213 -4.45 -1.22 -7.04
C ARG A 213 -5.67 -0.74 -6.26
N ILE A 214 -5.82 0.57 -6.19
CA ILE A 214 -6.97 1.23 -5.58
C ILE A 214 -7.96 1.54 -6.71
N ALA A 215 -8.84 0.58 -6.99
CA ALA A 215 -9.80 0.66 -8.10
C ALA A 215 -9.14 1.22 -9.38
N ASP A 216 -9.75 2.23 -10.00
CA ASP A 216 -9.21 2.94 -11.18
C ASP A 216 -8.51 4.26 -10.81
N ILE A 217 -8.44 4.59 -9.52
CA ILE A 217 -7.93 5.88 -9.06
C ILE A 217 -6.43 5.84 -8.79
N GLY A 218 -5.82 4.70 -8.52
CA GLY A 218 -4.40 4.69 -8.18
C GLY A 218 -3.84 3.37 -7.69
N HIS A 219 -2.72 3.45 -6.99
CA HIS A 219 -2.04 2.29 -6.42
C HIS A 219 -1.27 2.66 -5.14
N ILE A 220 -1.04 1.64 -4.32
CA ILE A 220 -0.01 1.65 -3.28
C ILE A 220 1.05 0.64 -3.67
N LYS A 221 2.31 1.07 -3.68
CA LYS A 221 3.48 0.22 -3.91
C LYS A 221 4.35 0.20 -2.67
N TYR A 222 4.73 -1.00 -2.27
CA TYR A 222 5.70 -1.24 -1.22
C TYR A 222 6.99 -1.75 -1.85
N TYR A 223 8.10 -1.09 -1.54
CA TYR A 223 9.43 -1.54 -1.93
C TYR A 223 10.11 -2.08 -0.69
N LEU A 224 10.49 -3.35 -0.73
CA LEU A 224 11.19 -4.01 0.36
C LEU A 224 12.60 -4.37 -0.14
N ALA A 225 13.62 -3.74 0.45
CA ALA A 225 15.00 -4.01 0.07
C ALA A 225 15.39 -5.47 0.36
N PRO A 226 16.13 -6.16 -0.53
CA PRO A 226 16.67 -7.46 -0.22
C PRO A 226 17.70 -7.33 0.91
N LYS A 227 17.76 -8.31 1.83
CA LYS A 227 18.89 -8.39 2.77
C LYS A 227 20.11 -8.97 2.04
N ASN A 228 21.23 -8.27 2.14
CA ASN A 228 22.56 -8.79 1.81
C ASN A 228 22.95 -9.95 2.73
#